data_AF-A0A1Q3YXW0-F1
#
_entry.id   AF-A0A1Q3YXW0-F1
#
_cell.length_a   1.000
_cell.length_b   1.000
_cell.length_c   1.000
_cell.angle_alpha   90.00
_cell.angle_beta   90.00
_cell.angle_gamma   90.00
#
_symmetry.space_group_name_H-M   'P 1'
#
loop_
_entity.id
_entity.type
_entity.pdbx_description
1 polymer ?
#
loop_
_entity_poly.entity_id
_entity_poly.type
_entity_poly.pdbx_seq_one_letter_code
_entity_poly.pdbx_strand_id
1 'polypeptide(L)'
;MPSPRHVNWRGRSGRFYALTPERLDSFVLSTDGLYMLARGTLPLWVGTAHDVIHDAQSRARFRLALAAADRAFAIAAEEDELSRMTVVWDLEGAEPVAGLSAA
;
A
#
# COMPACT_ATOMS: atom_id res chain seq x y z
N MET A 1 14.26 2.00 19.96
CA MET A 1 14.11 1.19 18.73
C MET A 1 14.32 2.14 17.56
N PRO A 2 15.02 1.76 16.47
CA PRO A 2 15.12 2.64 15.31
C PRO A 2 13.71 2.89 14.75
N SER A 3 13.38 4.14 14.42
CA SER A 3 12.12 4.47 13.74
C SER A 3 12.08 3.75 12.40
N PRO A 4 10.92 3.19 12.00
CA PRO A 4 10.80 2.56 10.69
C PRO A 4 11.12 3.59 9.61
N ARG A 5 12.04 3.24 8.70
CA ARG A 5 12.35 4.11 7.55
C ARG A 5 11.18 4.12 6.60
N HIS A 6 10.45 5.24 6.57
CA HIS A 6 9.37 5.41 5.60
C HIS A 6 9.93 5.58 4.19
N VAL A 7 9.18 5.06 3.21
CA VAL A 7 9.45 5.23 1.79
C VAL A 7 8.39 6.15 1.23
N ASN A 8 8.81 7.25 0.63
CA ASN A 8 7.89 8.22 0.04
C ASN A 8 7.43 7.78 -1.34
N TRP A 9 6.11 7.77 -1.53
CA TRP A 9 5.44 7.57 -2.80
C TRP A 9 4.64 8.82 -3.15
N ARG A 10 4.63 9.18 -4.43
CA ARG A 10 3.82 10.26 -4.98
C ARG A 10 2.62 9.64 -5.66
N GLY A 11 1.43 9.92 -5.15
CA GLY A 11 0.16 9.52 -5.76
C GLY A 11 -0.04 10.16 -7.12
N ARG A 12 -0.96 9.62 -7.93
CA ARG A 12 -1.33 10.19 -9.24
C ARG A 12 -1.81 11.66 -9.17
N SER A 13 -2.32 12.10 -8.02
CA SER A 13 -2.71 13.49 -7.73
C SER A 13 -1.52 14.42 -7.48
N GLY A 14 -0.33 13.86 -7.23
CA GLY A 14 0.86 14.57 -6.77
C GLY A 14 1.03 14.59 -5.25
N ARG A 15 0.06 14.10 -4.47
CA ARG A 15 0.17 13.99 -3.01
C ARG A 15 1.28 13.01 -2.60
N PHE A 16 2.02 13.34 -1.55
CA PHE A 16 3.05 12.47 -1.00
C PHE A 16 2.50 11.60 0.12
N TYR A 17 2.91 10.33 0.12
CA TYR A 17 2.57 9.32 1.11
C TYR A 17 3.84 8.71 1.69
N ALA A 18 4.04 8.85 2.99
CA ALA A 18 5.14 8.22 3.71
C ALA A 18 4.72 6.79 4.12
N LEU A 19 5.08 5.80 3.30
CA LEU A 19 4.66 4.43 3.50
C LEU A 19 5.62 3.67 4.40
N THR A 20 5.09 2.83 5.30
CA THR A 20 5.89 1.98 6.19
C THR A 20 6.19 0.66 5.50
N PRO A 21 7.45 0.31 5.21
CA PRO A 21 7.78 -0.96 4.58
C PRO A 21 7.45 -2.13 5.50
N GLU A 22 6.78 -3.13 4.96
CA GLU A 22 6.53 -4.41 5.61
C GLU A 22 7.39 -5.50 4.99
N ARG A 23 7.81 -6.46 5.80
CA ARG A 23 8.50 -7.64 5.29
C ARG A 23 7.51 -8.54 4.57
N LEU A 24 7.74 -8.82 3.28
CA LEU A 24 6.83 -9.64 2.48
C LEU A 24 6.75 -11.09 2.97
N ASP A 25 7.84 -11.65 3.50
CA ASP A 25 7.90 -13.03 4.00
C ASP A 25 7.10 -13.26 5.29
N SER A 26 6.86 -12.19 6.05
CA SER A 26 6.04 -12.19 7.27
C SER A 26 4.84 -11.25 7.16
N PHE A 27 4.41 -10.93 5.93
CA PHE A 27 3.35 -9.96 5.69
C PHE A 27 2.02 -10.47 6.25
N VAL A 28 1.35 -9.63 7.04
CA VAL A 28 0.03 -9.89 7.60
C VAL A 28 -0.93 -8.80 7.13
N LEU A 29 -2.00 -9.21 6.47
CA LEU A 29 -3.09 -8.33 6.09
C LEU A 29 -4.07 -8.19 7.28
N SER A 30 -3.85 -7.18 8.13
CA SER A 30 -4.73 -6.86 9.25
C SER A 30 -6.10 -6.36 8.77
N THR A 31 -7.16 -6.60 9.56
CA THR A 31 -8.51 -6.10 9.27
C THR A 31 -8.61 -4.58 9.32
N ASP A 32 -7.76 -3.95 10.12
CA ASP A 32 -7.87 -2.52 10.42
C ASP A 32 -6.86 -1.68 9.60
N GLY A 33 -6.10 -2.33 8.72
CA GLY A 33 -5.02 -1.69 7.97
C GLY A 33 -5.34 -1.48 6.48
N LEU A 34 -4.74 -0.43 5.93
CA LEU A 34 -4.62 -0.23 4.48
C LEU A 34 -3.20 -0.57 4.03
N TYR A 35 -3.09 -1.35 2.96
CA TYR A 35 -1.81 -1.88 2.51
C TYR A 35 -1.63 -1.72 1.01
N MET A 36 -0.37 -1.67 0.60
CA MET A 36 0.03 -1.70 -0.81
C MET A 36 1.04 -2.83 -1.04
N LEU A 37 0.82 -3.60 -2.10
CA LEU A 37 1.78 -4.53 -2.66
C LEU A 37 2.36 -3.94 -3.95
N ALA A 38 3.67 -4.05 -4.13
CA ALA A 38 4.36 -3.51 -5.28
C ALA A 38 5.44 -4.47 -5.80
N ARG A 39 5.79 -4.29 -7.08
CA ARG A 39 6.96 -4.91 -7.70
C ARG A 39 7.90 -3.83 -8.20
N GLY A 40 9.07 -3.69 -7.58
CA GLY A 40 9.99 -2.59 -7.82
C GLY A 40 9.34 -1.24 -7.51
N THR A 41 8.97 -0.52 -8.57
CA THR A 41 8.33 0.81 -8.53
C THR A 41 6.85 0.79 -8.95
N LEU A 42 6.31 -0.39 -9.29
CA LEU A 42 4.95 -0.54 -9.79
C LEU A 42 4.00 -1.00 -8.66
N PRO A 43 2.98 -0.22 -8.29
CA PRO A 43 1.88 -0.69 -7.45
C PRO A 43 1.13 -1.83 -8.16
N LEU A 44 0.91 -2.94 -7.47
CA LEU A 44 0.16 -4.10 -7.98
C LEU A 44 -1.23 -4.22 -7.35
N TRP A 45 -1.37 -3.81 -6.09
CA TRP A 45 -2.63 -3.82 -5.36
C TRP A 45 -2.56 -2.83 -4.20
N VAL A 46 -3.65 -2.12 -3.95
CA VAL A 46 -3.84 -1.25 -2.78
C VAL A 46 -5.21 -1.57 -2.20
N GLY A 47 -5.30 -1.83 -0.90
CA GLY A 47 -6.58 -2.16 -0.28
C GLY A 47 -6.46 -2.68 1.15
N THR A 48 -7.60 -3.14 1.66
CA THR A 48 -7.83 -3.62 3.02
C THR A 48 -8.16 -5.11 3.04
N ALA A 49 -8.14 -5.73 4.22
CA ALA A 49 -8.65 -7.10 4.37
C ALA A 49 -10.15 -7.19 4.01
N HIS A 50 -10.93 -6.14 4.27
CA HIS A 50 -12.36 -6.11 3.95
C HIS A 50 -12.59 -6.31 2.46
N ASP A 51 -11.80 -5.65 1.60
CA ASP A 51 -11.89 -5.81 0.14
C ASP A 51 -11.63 -7.27 -0.28
N VAL A 52 -10.64 -7.91 0.34
CA VAL A 52 -10.30 -9.32 0.05
C VAL A 52 -11.37 -10.28 0.56
N ILE A 53 -12.03 -9.99 1.68
CA ILE A 53 -13.06 -10.85 2.27
C ILE A 53 -14.37 -10.72 1.46
N HIS A 54 -14.80 -9.50 1.17
CA HIS A 54 -16.14 -9.22 0.66
C HIS A 54 -16.21 -9.06 -0.86
N ASP A 55 -15.12 -8.73 -1.56
CA ASP A 55 -15.08 -8.64 -3.02
C ASP A 55 -14.22 -9.75 -3.65
N ALA A 56 -14.88 -10.63 -4.41
CA ALA A 56 -14.22 -11.72 -5.12
C ALA A 56 -13.21 -11.22 -6.17
N GLN A 57 -13.46 -10.07 -6.80
CA GLN A 57 -12.59 -9.51 -7.81
C GLN A 57 -11.32 -8.92 -7.17
N SER A 58 -11.46 -8.14 -6.10
CA SER A 58 -10.34 -7.66 -5.28
C SER A 58 -9.51 -8.82 -4.73
N ARG A 59 -10.14 -9.87 -4.21
CA ARG A 59 -9.44 -11.08 -3.75
C ARG A 59 -8.59 -11.74 -4.84
N ALA A 60 -9.08 -11.82 -6.06
CA ALA A 60 -8.31 -12.37 -7.18
C ALA A 60 -7.09 -11.50 -7.51
N ARG A 61 -7.26 -10.17 -7.55
CA ARG A 61 -6.17 -9.21 -7.77
C ARG A 61 -5.12 -9.28 -6.66
N PHE A 62 -5.55 -9.34 -5.40
CA PHE A 62 -4.66 -9.49 -4.24
C PHE A 62 -3.79 -10.75 -4.35
N ARG A 63 -4.39 -11.91 -4.70
CA ARG A 63 -3.63 -13.16 -4.85
C ARG A 63 -2.58 -13.09 -5.97
N LEU A 64 -2.91 -12.46 -7.09
CA LEU A 64 -1.96 -12.24 -8.18
C LEU A 64 -0.84 -11.27 -7.77
N ALA A 65 -1.19 -10.18 -7.08
CA ALA A 65 -0.23 -9.22 -6.57
C ALA A 65 0.72 -9.87 -5.55
N LEU A 66 0.19 -10.64 -4.60
CA LEU A 66 1.01 -11.35 -3.59
C LEU A 66 2.00 -12.33 -4.20
N ALA A 67 1.62 -13.00 -5.31
CA ALA A 67 2.50 -13.92 -6.01
C ALA A 67 3.62 -13.21 -6.80
N ALA A 68 3.44 -11.94 -7.15
CA ALA A 68 4.36 -11.19 -8.01
C ALA A 68 5.13 -10.06 -7.31
N ALA A 69 4.65 -9.60 -6.15
CA ALA A 69 5.23 -8.50 -5.40
C ALA A 69 6.61 -8.87 -4.87
N ASP A 70 7.48 -7.87 -4.77
CA ASP A 70 8.76 -7.93 -4.06
C ASP A 70 8.78 -6.99 -2.85
N ARG A 71 7.75 -6.16 -2.68
CA ARG A 71 7.62 -5.15 -1.63
C ARG A 71 6.19 -5.08 -1.11
N ALA A 72 6.05 -4.91 0.20
CA ALA A 72 4.79 -4.62 0.87
C ALA A 72 4.94 -3.34 1.70
N PHE A 73 3.83 -2.61 1.85
CA PHE A 73 3.78 -1.39 2.62
C PHE A 73 2.49 -1.30 3.42
N ALA A 74 2.57 -0.85 4.67
CA ALA A 74 1.44 -0.33 5.42
C ALA A 74 1.27 1.16 5.11
N ILE A 75 0.02 1.59 4.96
CA ILE A 75 -0.38 2.96 4.68
C ILE A 75 -1.09 3.51 5.91
N ALA A 76 -0.61 4.64 6.42
CA ALA A 76 -1.36 5.42 7.41
C ALA A 76 -2.56 6.05 6.70
N ALA A 77 -3.73 5.46 6.87
CA ALA A 77 -4.99 6.00 6.35
C ALA A 77 -5.91 6.39 7.50
N GLU A 78 -6.64 7.48 7.31
CA GLU A 78 -7.71 7.89 8.22
C GLU A 78 -8.88 6.88 8.14
N GLU A 79 -9.64 6.73 9.22
CA GLU A 79 -10.71 5.70 9.31
C GLU A 79 -11.89 5.97 8.35
N ASP A 80 -12.09 7.23 7.95
CA ASP A 80 -13.13 7.66 7.01
C ASP A 80 -13.03 6.93 5.66
N GLU A 81 -14.16 6.38 5.22
CA GLU A 81 -14.28 5.63 3.96
C GLU A 81 -13.93 6.46 2.73
N LEU A 82 -14.37 7.72 2.65
CA LEU A 82 -14.09 8.56 1.48
C LEU A 82 -12.60 8.88 1.37
N SER A 83 -11.95 9.17 2.50
CA SER A 83 -10.51 9.37 2.57
C SER A 83 -9.78 8.10 2.17
N ARG A 84 -10.19 6.92 2.67
CA ARG A 84 -9.59 5.63 2.25
C ARG A 84 -9.72 5.39 0.75
N MET A 85 -10.91 5.58 0.18
CA MET A 85 -11.13 5.43 -1.27
C MET A 85 -10.25 6.39 -2.07
N THR A 86 -10.11 7.64 -1.60
CA THR A 86 -9.23 8.64 -2.23
C THR A 86 -7.77 8.21 -2.19
N VAL A 87 -7.30 7.69 -1.05
CA VAL A 87 -5.92 7.18 -0.89
C VAL A 87 -5.66 5.96 -1.77
N VAL A 88 -6.61 5.01 -1.84
CA VAL A 88 -6.52 3.83 -2.71
C VAL A 88 -6.39 4.26 -4.16
N TRP A 89 -7.34 5.08 -4.65
CA TRP A 89 -7.31 5.59 -6.02
C TRP A 89 -5.99 6.30 -6.30
N ASP A 90 -5.46 7.08 -5.35
CA ASP A 90 -4.24 7.84 -5.57
C ASP A 90 -2.99 6.93 -5.68
N LEU A 91 -2.90 5.94 -4.79
CA LEU A 91 -1.76 5.02 -4.69
C LEU A 91 -1.72 3.95 -5.78
N GLU A 92 -2.87 3.58 -6.35
CA GLU A 92 -2.92 2.67 -7.50
C GLU A 92 -2.12 3.20 -8.72
N GLY A 93 -1.95 4.52 -8.84
CA GLY A 93 -1.13 5.15 -9.88
C GLY A 93 0.13 5.82 -9.36
N ALA A 94 0.57 5.46 -8.15
CA ALA A 94 1.71 6.11 -7.53
C ALA A 94 3.06 5.64 -8.07
N GLU A 95 4.05 6.48 -7.88
CA GLU A 95 5.46 6.17 -8.16
C GLU A 95 6.32 6.48 -6.93
N PRO A 96 7.41 5.72 -6.70
CA PRO A 96 8.31 5.99 -5.60
C PRO A 96 9.14 7.24 -5.88
N VAL A 97 9.36 8.05 -4.85
CA VAL A 97 10.14 9.27 -4.94
C VAL A 97 11.58 8.96 -4.51
N ALA A 98 12.51 8.96 -5.47
CA ALA A 98 13.92 8.77 -5.16
C ALA A 98 14.46 9.99 -4.39
N GLY A 99 15.19 9.75 -3.30
CA GLY A 99 15.94 10.78 -2.58
C GLY A 99 15.28 11.43 -1.36
N LEU A 100 14.03 11.09 -1.03
CA LEU A 100 13.44 11.43 0.27
C LEU A 100 13.21 10.17 1.10
N SER A 101 14.21 9.79 1.91
CA SER A 101 13.93 9.01 3.12
C SER A 101 13.38 10.01 4.14
N ALA A 102 12.12 9.88 4.56
CA ALA A 102 11.66 10.62 5.72
C ALA A 102 12.50 10.14 6.92
N ALA A 103 13.21 11.08 7.54
CA ALA A 103 14.10 10.87 8.68
C ALA A 103 13.37 11.17 9.99
#